data_AF-A0A1W1VSC9-F1
#
_entry.id   AF-A0A1W1VSC9-F1
#
_cell.length_a   1.000
_cell.length_b   1.000
_cell.length_c   1.000
_cell.angle_alpha   90.00
_cell.angle_beta   90.00
_cell.angle_gamma   90.00
#
_symmetry.space_group_name_H-M   'P 1'
#
loop_
_entity.id
_entity.type
_entity.pdbx_description
1 polymer ?
#
loop_
_entity_poly.entity_id
_entity_poly.type
_entity_poly.pdbx_seq_one_letter_code
_entity_poly.pdbx_strand_id
1 'polypeptide(L)'
;MKRAAILTVLGLTLTACAGGSAGSPTSNRPPLPTGVEVRYPAAPSGASVYLNLLTDGGESVYQKAVTAGSVKTEVDPVTWKAKSALAAPIEGLIPAGAINAAVSKLGVPVLLLHWVMWQDRDGNGQRGEGETLDLMSHDRVAYASEAVSADFTTASPKMVQHWQFAQGWGRAEHNVYLPLGDVTYRRTLESSVLQRYELHVATPVTSQ
;
A
#
# COMPACT_ATOMS: atom_id res chain seq x y z
N MET A 1 -23.20 -17.49 79.06
CA MET A 1 -24.38 -17.08 78.26
C MET A 1 -23.95 -16.03 77.24
N LYS A 2 -24.52 -16.07 76.01
CA LYS A 2 -24.31 -15.19 74.82
C LYS A 2 -23.18 -15.66 73.89
N ARG A 3 -23.49 -16.48 72.86
CA ARG A 3 -23.89 -16.16 71.45
C ARG A 3 -22.69 -15.65 70.63
N ALA A 4 -22.06 -16.49 69.80
CA ALA A 4 -22.44 -16.86 68.42
C ALA A 4 -22.28 -15.70 67.41
N ALA A 5 -21.27 -15.80 66.54
CA ALA A 5 -21.26 -15.17 65.22
C ALA A 5 -20.34 -15.98 64.29
N ILE A 6 -20.99 -16.74 63.41
CA ILE A 6 -20.44 -17.40 62.23
C ILE A 6 -20.17 -16.30 61.20
N LEU A 7 -18.97 -16.26 60.60
CA LEU A 7 -18.76 -15.52 59.36
C LEU A 7 -18.12 -16.43 58.31
N THR A 8 -18.94 -16.70 57.32
CA THR A 8 -18.78 -17.52 56.13
C THR A 8 -17.67 -16.98 55.23
N VAL A 9 -16.63 -17.78 54.98
CA VAL A 9 -15.62 -17.50 53.95
C VAL A 9 -16.22 -17.90 52.60
N LEU A 10 -16.66 -16.91 51.83
CA LEU A 10 -17.13 -17.08 50.47
C LEU A 10 -15.91 -17.33 49.55
N GLY A 11 -15.79 -18.55 49.06
CA GLY A 11 -14.88 -18.91 47.97
C GLY A 11 -15.38 -18.30 46.66
N LEU A 12 -14.63 -17.36 46.11
CA LEU A 12 -14.80 -16.88 44.75
C LEU A 12 -13.91 -17.72 43.83
N THR A 13 -14.55 -18.62 43.10
CA THR A 13 -14.01 -19.38 41.98
C THR A 13 -13.70 -18.43 40.83
N LEU A 14 -12.42 -18.16 40.58
CA LEU A 14 -11.93 -17.52 39.36
C LEU A 14 -12.17 -18.48 38.19
N THR A 15 -13.31 -18.28 37.53
CA THR A 15 -13.68 -18.95 36.29
C THR A 15 -12.79 -18.43 35.18
N ALA A 16 -12.03 -19.33 34.57
CA ALA A 16 -11.28 -19.08 33.35
C ALA A 16 -12.26 -18.71 32.21
N CYS A 17 -12.20 -17.48 31.72
CA CYS A 17 -12.70 -17.16 30.39
C CYS A 17 -11.58 -17.46 29.39
N ALA A 18 -11.67 -18.66 28.82
CA ALA A 18 -10.98 -19.05 27.62
C ALA A 18 -11.40 -18.16 26.45
N GLY A 19 -10.45 -17.87 25.56
CA GLY A 19 -10.73 -17.76 24.12
C GLY A 19 -11.38 -16.46 23.65
N GLY A 20 -10.66 -15.35 23.72
CA GLY A 20 -10.87 -14.21 22.84
C GLY A 20 -9.60 -13.97 22.06
N SER A 21 -9.54 -14.44 20.81
CA SER A 21 -8.44 -14.20 19.88
C SER A 21 -8.03 -12.73 19.92
N ALA A 22 -6.74 -12.47 20.11
CA ALA A 22 -6.17 -11.14 19.99
C ALA A 22 -6.53 -10.57 18.61
N GLY A 23 -7.54 -9.68 18.59
CA GLY A 23 -7.89 -8.92 17.42
C GLY A 23 -6.69 -8.07 17.03
N SER A 24 -6.24 -8.24 15.79
CA SER A 24 -5.25 -7.40 15.13
C SER A 24 -5.54 -5.90 15.40
N PRO A 25 -4.53 -5.04 15.59
CA PRO A 25 -4.68 -3.66 16.08
C PRO A 25 -5.34 -2.68 15.07
N THR A 26 -6.15 -3.16 14.14
CA THR A 26 -6.85 -2.36 13.11
C THR A 26 -8.21 -1.81 13.58
N SER A 27 -8.68 -2.20 14.77
CA SER A 27 -10.06 -2.01 15.25
C SER A 27 -10.55 -0.57 15.53
N ASN A 28 -9.69 0.47 15.49
CA ASN A 28 -10.09 1.83 15.91
C ASN A 28 -10.06 2.89 14.81
N ARG A 29 -9.85 2.51 13.55
CA ARG A 29 -9.90 3.47 12.44
C ARG A 29 -11.29 3.44 11.80
N PRO A 30 -11.99 4.59 11.69
CA PRO A 30 -13.26 4.65 10.96
C PRO A 30 -13.11 4.05 9.56
N PRO A 31 -14.12 3.34 9.05
CA PRO A 31 -14.09 2.80 7.70
C PRO A 31 -13.91 3.94 6.68
N LEU A 32 -13.15 3.69 5.63
CA LEU A 32 -12.99 4.65 4.53
C LEU A 32 -14.33 4.71 3.74
N PRO A 33 -14.92 5.88 3.49
CA PRO A 33 -16.22 5.99 2.82
C PRO A 33 -16.28 5.33 1.43
N THR A 34 -15.19 5.41 0.67
CA THR A 34 -15.04 4.77 -0.66
C THR A 34 -14.19 3.50 -0.63
N GLY A 35 -13.70 3.11 0.55
CA GLY A 35 -12.74 2.02 0.71
C GLY A 35 -11.29 2.36 0.37
N VAL A 36 -11.01 3.52 -0.25
CA VAL A 36 -9.64 3.93 -0.65
C VAL A 36 -9.38 5.42 -0.42
N GLU A 37 -8.26 5.74 0.24
CA GLU A 37 -7.83 7.12 0.54
C GLU A 37 -6.40 7.34 0.06
N VAL A 38 -6.15 8.48 -0.57
CA VAL A 38 -4.82 8.93 -0.98
C VAL A 38 -4.48 10.20 -0.24
N ARG A 39 -3.40 10.19 0.53
CA ARG A 39 -2.92 11.30 1.37
C ARG A 39 -1.73 11.97 0.71
N TYR A 40 -1.56 13.26 0.96
CA TYR A 40 -0.51 14.08 0.35
C TYR A 40 -0.31 15.37 1.17
N PRO A 41 0.84 16.05 1.06
CA PRO A 41 1.02 17.41 1.57
C PRO A 41 -0.04 18.34 0.98
N ALA A 42 -0.38 19.44 1.66
CA ALA A 42 -1.43 20.35 1.22
C ALA A 42 -1.34 20.67 -0.30
N ALA A 43 -2.40 20.34 -1.04
CA ALA A 43 -2.41 20.50 -2.49
C ALA A 43 -2.19 21.98 -2.87
N PRO A 44 -1.31 22.27 -3.85
CA PRO A 44 -0.96 23.64 -4.18
C PRO A 44 -2.15 24.44 -4.71
N SER A 45 -2.12 25.74 -4.49
CA SER A 45 -3.07 26.69 -5.09
C SER A 45 -2.52 27.29 -6.38
N GLY A 46 -3.37 28.00 -7.13
CA GLY A 46 -2.97 28.78 -8.30
C GLY A 46 -3.22 28.12 -9.65
N ALA A 47 -3.35 26.80 -9.71
CA ALA A 47 -3.84 26.10 -10.90
C ALA A 47 -4.57 24.81 -10.52
N SER A 48 -5.24 24.17 -11.48
CA SER A 48 -5.93 22.89 -11.25
C SER A 48 -4.91 21.81 -10.90
N VAL A 49 -5.18 21.06 -9.82
CA VAL A 49 -4.33 19.95 -9.37
C VAL A 49 -5.10 18.66 -9.57
N TYR A 50 -4.41 17.64 -10.05
CA TYR A 50 -4.99 16.34 -10.32
C TYR A 50 -4.18 15.24 -9.65
N LEU A 51 -4.90 14.22 -9.22
CA LEU A 51 -4.36 12.94 -8.82
C LEU A 51 -4.55 11.96 -9.98
N ASN A 52 -3.46 11.34 -10.45
CA ASN A 52 -3.52 10.26 -11.43
C ASN A 52 -3.05 8.93 -10.83
N LEU A 53 -3.68 7.85 -11.25
CA LEU A 53 -3.16 6.49 -11.11
C LEU A 53 -2.52 6.10 -12.45
N LEU A 54 -1.23 5.79 -12.44
CA LEU A 54 -0.47 5.48 -13.64
C LEU A 54 -0.02 4.02 -13.69
N THR A 55 0.08 3.49 -14.91
CA THR A 55 0.90 2.29 -15.17
C THR A 55 2.38 2.63 -15.04
N ASP A 56 3.26 1.63 -14.91
CA ASP A 56 4.71 1.87 -14.94
C ASP A 56 5.20 2.46 -16.27
N GLY A 57 4.43 2.30 -17.36
CA GLY A 57 4.66 2.97 -18.65
C GLY A 57 4.21 4.44 -18.70
N GLY A 58 3.63 4.97 -17.62
CA GLY A 58 3.18 6.37 -17.53
C GLY A 58 1.78 6.65 -18.08
N GLU A 59 1.05 5.62 -18.54
CA GLU A 59 -0.34 5.74 -18.99
C GLU A 59 -1.26 6.00 -17.79
N SER A 60 -2.12 7.01 -17.90
CA SER A 60 -3.13 7.29 -16.89
C SER A 60 -4.33 6.37 -17.02
N VAL A 61 -4.61 5.63 -15.95
CA VAL A 61 -5.78 4.76 -15.87
C VAL A 61 -6.91 5.35 -15.02
N TYR A 62 -6.64 6.43 -14.30
CA TYR A 62 -7.59 7.17 -13.48
C TYR A 62 -7.11 8.62 -13.29
N GLN A 63 -8.04 9.56 -13.26
CA GLN A 63 -7.79 10.97 -12.96
C GLN A 63 -8.88 11.52 -12.05
N LYS A 64 -8.49 12.30 -11.04
CA LYS A 64 -9.42 13.04 -10.20
C LYS A 64 -8.87 14.41 -9.85
N ALA A 65 -9.69 15.44 -10.02
CA ALA A 65 -9.37 16.78 -9.56
C ALA A 65 -9.25 16.81 -8.03
N VAL A 66 -8.31 17.62 -7.54
CA VAL A 66 -7.99 17.79 -6.13
C VAL A 66 -8.32 19.21 -5.71
N THR A 67 -8.97 19.36 -4.56
CA THR A 67 -9.29 20.67 -3.99
C THR A 67 -8.02 21.31 -3.43
N ALA A 68 -7.73 22.56 -3.78
CA ALA A 68 -6.59 23.28 -3.22
C ALA A 68 -6.61 23.27 -1.67
N GLY A 69 -5.45 23.04 -1.05
CA GLY A 69 -5.29 22.95 0.40
C GLY A 69 -5.78 21.65 1.04
N SER A 70 -6.39 20.72 0.29
CA SER A 70 -6.70 19.39 0.84
C SER A 70 -5.40 18.62 1.12
N VAL A 71 -5.46 17.69 2.07
CA VAL A 71 -4.34 16.78 2.43
C VAL A 71 -4.66 15.32 2.14
N LYS A 72 -5.85 15.07 1.58
CA LYS A 72 -6.35 13.73 1.25
C LYS A 72 -7.46 13.78 0.22
N THR A 73 -7.54 12.75 -0.61
CA THR A 73 -8.62 12.49 -1.56
C THR A 73 -9.13 11.07 -1.36
N GLU A 74 -10.44 10.92 -1.25
CA GLU A 74 -11.10 9.63 -1.36
C GLU A 74 -11.30 9.28 -2.83
N VAL A 75 -10.98 8.06 -3.22
CA VAL A 75 -11.05 7.57 -4.61
C VAL A 75 -11.92 6.33 -4.69
N ASP A 76 -12.59 6.11 -5.82
CA ASP A 76 -13.47 4.96 -6.04
C ASP A 76 -12.77 3.89 -6.88
N PRO A 77 -12.42 2.73 -6.28
CA PRO A 77 -11.72 1.67 -6.99
C PRO A 77 -12.49 1.04 -8.15
N VAL A 78 -13.82 1.20 -8.21
CA VAL A 78 -14.61 0.69 -9.34
C VAL A 78 -14.13 1.27 -10.67
N THR A 79 -13.65 2.51 -10.68
CA THR A 79 -13.27 3.25 -11.88
C THR A 79 -12.07 2.66 -12.63
N TRP A 80 -11.18 1.92 -11.95
CA TRP A 80 -10.02 1.26 -12.59
C TRP A 80 -10.09 -0.27 -12.58
N LYS A 81 -11.18 -0.89 -12.10
CA LYS A 81 -11.29 -2.37 -12.06
C LYS A 81 -11.08 -3.03 -13.41
N ALA A 82 -11.63 -2.46 -14.48
CA ALA A 82 -11.51 -2.98 -15.85
C ALA A 82 -10.07 -2.96 -16.39
N LYS A 83 -9.17 -2.22 -15.74
CA LYS A 83 -7.76 -2.11 -16.13
C LYS A 83 -6.96 -3.35 -15.79
N SER A 84 -7.56 -4.34 -15.12
CA SER A 84 -6.97 -5.67 -14.94
C SER A 84 -6.64 -6.36 -16.27
N ALA A 85 -7.29 -5.95 -17.37
CA ALA A 85 -6.96 -6.40 -18.72
C ALA A 85 -5.54 -5.98 -19.19
N LEU A 86 -4.90 -5.02 -18.50
CA LEU A 86 -3.51 -4.60 -18.75
C LEU A 86 -2.49 -5.44 -17.97
N ALA A 87 -2.93 -6.40 -17.15
CA ALA A 87 -2.04 -7.22 -16.34
C ALA A 87 -1.15 -8.10 -17.23
N ALA A 88 0.11 -8.25 -16.81
CA ALA A 88 1.12 -9.05 -17.49
C ALA A 88 1.62 -10.17 -16.55
N PRO A 89 2.18 -11.26 -17.08
CA PRO A 89 2.78 -12.31 -16.24
C PRO A 89 3.77 -11.74 -15.23
N ILE A 90 3.68 -12.19 -13.96
CA ILE A 90 4.54 -11.69 -12.86
C ILE A 90 6.03 -11.78 -13.16
N GLU A 91 6.49 -12.83 -13.85
CA GLU A 91 7.89 -13.00 -14.23
C GLU A 91 8.37 -11.90 -15.19
N GLY A 92 7.46 -11.30 -15.97
CA GLY A 92 7.75 -10.17 -16.84
C GLY A 92 7.86 -8.83 -16.10
N LEU A 93 7.42 -8.76 -14.84
CA LEU A 93 7.54 -7.58 -13.98
C LEU A 93 8.83 -7.57 -13.17
N ILE A 94 9.53 -8.71 -13.08
CA ILE A 94 10.82 -8.79 -12.41
C ILE A 94 11.85 -8.00 -13.25
N PRO A 95 12.58 -7.02 -12.65
CA PRO A 95 13.54 -6.22 -13.37
C PRO A 95 14.59 -7.06 -14.10
N ALA A 96 14.94 -6.64 -15.33
CA ALA A 96 16.02 -7.26 -16.08
C ALA A 96 17.34 -7.21 -15.27
N GLY A 97 18.07 -8.34 -15.25
CA GLY A 97 19.31 -8.47 -14.47
C GLY A 97 19.11 -8.83 -12.99
N ALA A 98 17.87 -9.01 -12.53
CA ALA A 98 17.63 -9.66 -11.25
C ALA A 98 18.14 -11.10 -11.26
N ILE A 99 18.72 -11.54 -10.15
CA ILE A 99 19.24 -12.90 -9.95
C ILE A 99 18.41 -13.65 -8.90
N ASN A 100 18.57 -14.98 -8.87
CA ASN A 100 17.86 -15.86 -7.92
C ASN A 100 16.34 -15.67 -7.96
N ALA A 101 15.79 -15.38 -9.14
CA ALA A 101 14.36 -15.19 -9.31
C ALA A 101 13.62 -16.52 -9.09
N ALA A 102 12.69 -16.51 -8.14
CA ALA A 102 11.78 -17.59 -7.86
C ALA A 102 10.36 -17.03 -7.84
N VAL A 103 9.46 -17.66 -8.59
CA VAL A 103 8.04 -17.29 -8.65
C VAL A 103 7.23 -18.50 -8.23
N SER A 104 6.24 -18.32 -7.35
CA SER A 104 5.44 -19.44 -6.85
C SER A 104 4.55 -20.08 -7.93
N LYS A 105 4.11 -19.28 -8.92
CA LYS A 105 3.39 -19.74 -10.11
C LYS A 105 3.67 -18.80 -11.29
N LEU A 106 4.25 -19.33 -12.36
CA LEU A 106 4.52 -18.58 -13.60
C LEU A 106 3.22 -18.26 -14.34
N GLY A 107 3.25 -17.21 -15.16
CA GLY A 107 2.15 -16.84 -16.03
C GLY A 107 0.99 -16.13 -15.33
N VAL A 108 1.01 -15.97 -13.99
CA VAL A 108 -0.05 -15.27 -13.25
C VAL A 108 -0.06 -13.79 -13.64
N PRO A 109 -1.14 -13.27 -14.24
CA PRO A 109 -1.25 -11.86 -14.56
C PRO A 109 -1.29 -10.98 -13.30
N VAL A 110 -0.36 -10.04 -13.25
CA VAL A 110 -0.21 -9.00 -12.22
C VAL A 110 -0.16 -7.64 -12.89
N LEU A 111 -0.73 -6.64 -12.22
CA LEU A 111 -0.62 -5.23 -12.60
C LEU A 111 -0.27 -4.41 -11.37
N LEU A 112 0.78 -3.59 -11.50
CA LEU A 112 1.18 -2.62 -10.49
C LEU A 112 0.96 -1.22 -11.04
N LEU A 113 0.31 -0.38 -10.25
CA LEU A 113 0.04 1.02 -10.58
C LEU A 113 0.55 1.90 -9.43
N HIS A 114 0.83 3.16 -9.73
CA HIS A 114 1.30 4.12 -8.75
C HIS A 114 0.58 5.47 -8.86
N TRP A 115 0.42 6.11 -7.71
CA TRP A 115 -0.18 7.44 -7.62
C TRP A 115 0.83 8.53 -7.94
N VAL A 116 0.41 9.52 -8.71
CA VAL A 116 1.12 10.78 -8.89
C VAL A 116 0.17 11.94 -8.69
N MET A 117 0.72 13.07 -8.27
CA MET A 117 0.02 14.35 -8.27
C MET A 117 0.71 15.30 -9.25
N TRP A 118 -0.06 16.08 -9.99
CA TRP A 118 0.46 17.03 -10.97
C TRP A 118 -0.42 18.28 -11.02
N GLN A 119 0.16 19.37 -11.52
CA GLN A 119 -0.50 20.66 -11.64
C GLN A 119 -0.64 21.02 -13.12
N ASP A 120 -1.87 21.25 -13.55
CA ASP A 120 -2.23 21.65 -14.91
C ASP A 120 -1.91 23.14 -15.10
N ARG A 121 -0.72 23.44 -15.61
CA ARG A 121 -0.21 24.82 -15.72
C ARG A 121 -0.77 25.54 -16.93
N ASP A 122 -1.17 24.82 -17.97
CA ASP A 122 -1.71 25.39 -19.21
C ASP A 122 -3.25 25.30 -19.30
N GLY A 123 -3.90 24.58 -18.38
CA GLY A 123 -5.35 24.49 -18.26
C GLY A 123 -5.99 23.51 -19.25
N ASN A 124 -5.22 22.58 -19.82
CA ASN A 124 -5.70 21.67 -20.86
C ASN A 124 -6.28 20.35 -20.29
N GLY A 125 -6.17 20.11 -18.98
CA GLY A 125 -6.66 18.92 -18.30
C GLY A 125 -5.87 17.63 -18.56
N GLN A 126 -4.72 17.72 -19.22
CA GLN A 126 -3.80 16.63 -19.57
C GLN A 126 -2.44 16.85 -18.91
N ARG A 127 -1.84 15.75 -18.42
CA ARG A 127 -0.53 15.81 -17.76
C ARG A 127 0.57 16.09 -18.79
N GLY A 128 1.11 17.30 -18.77
CA GLY A 128 2.27 17.72 -19.55
C GLY A 128 3.61 17.30 -18.94
N GLU A 129 4.68 17.55 -19.71
CA GLU A 129 6.04 17.36 -19.23
C GLU A 129 6.40 18.37 -18.13
N GLY A 130 7.01 17.91 -17.03
CA GLY A 130 7.43 18.77 -15.92
C GLY A 130 6.30 19.31 -15.03
N GLU A 131 5.06 18.84 -15.23
CA GLU A 131 3.88 19.22 -14.42
C GLU A 131 3.65 18.30 -13.21
N THR A 132 4.24 17.10 -13.22
CA THR A 132 4.23 16.20 -12.06
C THR A 132 4.92 16.88 -10.87
N LEU A 133 4.23 16.91 -9.73
CA LEU A 133 4.81 17.37 -8.48
C LEU A 133 5.85 16.35 -8.02
N ASP A 134 6.89 16.82 -7.34
CA ASP A 134 7.93 15.97 -6.75
C ASP A 134 7.41 15.27 -5.48
N LEU A 135 6.43 14.39 -5.69
CA LEU A 135 5.79 13.56 -4.69
C LEU A 135 5.79 12.13 -5.22
N MET A 136 6.12 11.19 -4.34
CA MET A 136 6.11 9.77 -4.63
C MET A 136 5.27 9.01 -3.60
N SER A 137 4.73 7.86 -4.01
CA SER A 137 4.22 6.85 -3.09
C SER A 137 5.05 5.57 -3.25
N HIS A 138 5.43 4.95 -2.14
CA HIS A 138 6.16 3.69 -2.19
C HIS A 138 5.23 2.49 -2.41
N ASP A 139 4.01 2.60 -1.90
CA ASP A 139 2.97 1.59 -2.08
C ASP A 139 2.45 1.58 -3.51
N ARG A 140 1.95 0.43 -3.94
CA ARG A 140 1.35 0.26 -5.26
C ARG A 140 -0.12 -0.10 -5.14
N VAL A 141 -0.95 0.39 -6.06
CA VAL A 141 -2.24 -0.26 -6.30
C VAL A 141 -1.90 -1.51 -7.11
N ALA A 142 -2.27 -2.68 -6.61
CA ALA A 142 -1.92 -3.96 -7.19
C ALA A 142 -3.17 -4.74 -7.58
N TYR A 143 -3.09 -5.45 -8.70
CA TYR A 143 -4.01 -6.50 -9.09
C TYR A 143 -3.23 -7.78 -9.34
N ALA A 144 -3.76 -8.92 -8.88
CA ALA A 144 -3.32 -10.24 -9.31
C ALA A 144 -4.54 -11.11 -9.64
N SER A 145 -4.49 -11.89 -10.73
CA SER A 145 -5.62 -12.76 -11.09
C SER A 145 -5.83 -13.91 -10.11
N GLU A 146 -4.76 -14.32 -9.43
CA GLU A 146 -4.66 -15.36 -8.41
C GLU A 146 -3.59 -14.93 -7.39
N ALA A 147 -3.57 -15.55 -6.22
CA ALA A 147 -2.52 -15.29 -5.24
C ALA A 147 -1.15 -15.77 -5.78
N VAL A 148 -0.12 -14.94 -5.66
CA VAL A 148 1.21 -15.23 -6.22
C VAL A 148 2.29 -14.52 -5.42
N SER A 149 3.50 -15.06 -5.45
CA SER A 149 4.68 -14.46 -4.83
C SER A 149 5.89 -14.56 -5.75
N ALA A 150 6.82 -13.62 -5.58
CA ALA A 150 8.10 -13.63 -6.25
C ALA A 150 9.21 -13.18 -5.30
N ASP A 151 10.33 -13.90 -5.34
CA ASP A 151 11.56 -13.57 -4.63
C ASP A 151 12.67 -13.39 -5.65
N PHE A 152 13.46 -12.32 -5.53
CA PHE A 152 14.60 -12.08 -6.41
C PHE A 152 15.59 -11.10 -5.78
N THR A 153 16.78 -10.96 -6.37
CA THR A 153 17.79 -10.00 -5.92
C THR A 153 18.15 -9.04 -7.03
N THR A 154 18.10 -7.74 -6.74
CA THR A 154 18.58 -6.66 -7.62
C THR A 154 20.02 -6.27 -7.29
N ALA A 155 20.78 -5.77 -8.26
CA ALA A 155 22.21 -5.48 -8.12
C ALA A 155 22.52 -4.04 -7.68
N SER A 156 21.63 -3.07 -7.92
CA SER A 156 21.85 -1.66 -7.63
C SER A 156 20.54 -0.93 -7.27
N PRO A 157 20.29 -0.65 -5.98
CA PRO A 157 21.06 -1.15 -4.82
C PRO A 157 21.02 -2.68 -4.72
N LYS A 158 22.02 -3.29 -4.08
CA LYS A 158 21.98 -4.72 -3.78
C LYS A 158 20.84 -4.97 -2.81
N MET A 159 19.78 -5.65 -3.26
CA MET A 159 18.54 -5.75 -2.49
C MET A 159 17.82 -7.06 -2.78
N VAL A 160 17.49 -7.79 -1.72
CA VAL A 160 16.57 -8.93 -1.75
C VAL A 160 15.14 -8.41 -1.74
N GLN A 161 14.35 -8.88 -2.70
CA GLN A 161 12.96 -8.47 -2.94
C GLN A 161 12.06 -9.64 -2.61
N HIS A 162 11.01 -9.38 -1.84
CA HIS A 162 9.92 -10.31 -1.58
C HIS A 162 8.60 -9.65 -1.99
N TRP A 163 7.93 -10.20 -2.98
CA TRP A 163 6.62 -9.74 -3.43
C TRP A 163 5.58 -10.79 -3.08
N GLN A 164 4.47 -10.36 -2.49
CA GLN A 164 3.35 -11.24 -2.16
C GLN A 164 2.03 -10.55 -2.45
N PHE A 165 1.30 -11.07 -3.44
CA PHE A 165 0.03 -10.51 -3.87
C PHE A 165 -1.11 -11.48 -3.58
N ALA A 166 -2.16 -10.96 -2.92
CA ALA A 166 -3.44 -11.61 -2.82
C ALA A 166 -4.20 -11.50 -4.16
N GLN A 167 -5.12 -12.43 -4.40
CA GLN A 167 -6.00 -12.36 -5.56
C GLN A 167 -6.89 -11.10 -5.50
N GLY A 168 -7.05 -10.46 -6.66
CA GLY A 168 -7.91 -9.30 -6.85
C GLY A 168 -7.17 -7.97 -6.70
N TRP A 169 -7.93 -6.89 -6.58
CA TRP A 169 -7.41 -5.53 -6.42
C TRP A 169 -7.13 -5.20 -4.96
N GLY A 170 -6.01 -4.56 -4.68
CA GLY A 170 -5.64 -4.10 -3.34
C GLY A 170 -4.50 -3.08 -3.33
N ARG A 171 -4.04 -2.76 -2.12
CA ARG A 171 -2.78 -2.05 -1.90
C ARG A 171 -1.68 -3.08 -1.72
N ALA A 172 -0.58 -2.92 -2.44
CA ALA A 172 0.68 -3.56 -2.09
C ALA A 172 1.52 -2.58 -1.28
N GLU A 173 1.61 -2.85 0.02
CA GLU A 173 2.35 -2.07 1.00
C GLU A 173 3.84 -2.34 0.87
N HIS A 174 4.61 -1.26 0.89
CA HIS A 174 6.04 -1.29 0.68
C HIS A 174 6.80 -1.11 1.99
N ASN A 175 7.78 -1.98 2.23
CA ASN A 175 8.76 -1.77 3.31
C ASN A 175 10.18 -2.01 2.80
N VAL A 176 11.14 -1.17 3.21
CA VAL A 176 12.57 -1.34 2.93
C VAL A 176 13.34 -1.14 4.22
N TYR A 177 14.32 -2.01 4.47
CA TYR A 177 15.27 -1.85 5.57
C TYR A 177 16.62 -2.48 5.23
N LEU A 178 17.66 -2.05 5.93
CA LEU A 178 18.97 -2.68 5.93
C LEU A 178 19.16 -3.43 7.26
N PRO A 179 19.27 -4.77 7.25
CA PRO A 179 19.58 -5.51 8.47
C PRO A 179 20.91 -5.06 9.07
N LEU A 180 20.99 -5.06 10.40
CA LEU A 180 22.20 -4.67 11.11
C LEU A 180 23.38 -5.59 10.71
N GLY A 181 24.48 -4.98 10.27
CA GLY A 181 25.69 -5.70 9.85
C GLY A 181 25.62 -6.30 8.43
N ASP A 182 24.56 -6.03 7.67
CA ASP A 182 24.44 -6.42 6.27
C ASP A 182 24.81 -5.27 5.33
N VAL A 183 25.11 -5.59 4.07
CA VAL A 183 25.29 -4.64 2.96
C VAL A 183 24.19 -4.79 1.90
N THR A 184 23.25 -5.70 2.15
CA THR A 184 22.15 -6.04 1.25
C THR A 184 20.83 -5.58 1.87
N TYR A 185 20.12 -4.69 1.17
CA TYR A 185 18.80 -4.26 1.59
C TYR A 185 17.79 -5.40 1.49
N ARG A 186 16.72 -5.30 2.26
CA ARG A 186 15.53 -6.13 2.12
C ARG A 186 14.36 -5.24 1.80
N ARG A 187 13.58 -5.62 0.79
CA ARG A 187 12.36 -4.95 0.37
C ARG A 187 11.21 -5.93 0.31
N THR A 188 10.09 -5.54 0.90
CA THR A 188 8.83 -6.26 0.73
C THR A 188 7.82 -5.39 -0.02
N LEU A 189 6.98 -6.05 -0.82
CA LEU A 189 5.83 -5.46 -1.49
C LEU A 189 4.65 -6.43 -1.34
N GLU A 190 3.78 -6.18 -0.36
CA GLU A 190 2.83 -7.17 0.15
C GLU A 190 1.39 -6.65 0.17
N SER A 191 0.43 -7.48 -0.20
CA SER A 191 -0.99 -7.10 -0.16
C SER A 191 -1.45 -6.74 1.27
N SER A 192 -2.03 -5.54 1.39
CA SER A 192 -2.55 -4.99 2.64
C SER A 192 -4.07 -4.76 2.52
N VAL A 193 -4.79 -5.04 3.61
CA VAL A 193 -6.25 -4.86 3.67
C VAL A 193 -6.62 -3.37 3.68
N LEU A 194 -5.78 -2.53 4.28
CA LEU A 194 -6.01 -1.08 4.35
C LEU A 194 -5.56 -0.41 3.05
N GLN A 195 -6.48 0.10 2.25
CA GLN A 195 -6.16 0.85 1.03
C GLN A 195 -5.97 2.34 1.30
N ARG A 196 -4.91 2.67 2.03
CA ARG A 196 -4.48 4.05 2.25
C ARG A 196 -3.10 4.24 1.64
N TYR A 197 -2.99 5.18 0.71
CA TYR A 197 -1.74 5.55 0.07
C TYR A 197 -1.27 6.88 0.60
N GLU A 198 0.04 7.04 0.73
CA GLU A 198 0.67 8.30 1.12
C GLU A 198 1.63 8.74 0.02
N LEU A 199 1.41 9.95 -0.48
CA LEU A 199 2.34 10.66 -1.31
C LEU A 199 3.11 11.62 -0.41
N HIS A 200 4.40 11.71 -0.64
CA HIS A 200 5.33 12.55 0.10
C HIS A 200 6.52 12.89 -0.78
N VAL A 201 7.26 13.93 -0.42
CA VAL A 201 8.55 14.23 -1.04
C VAL A 201 9.48 13.03 -0.91
N ALA A 202 10.37 12.84 -1.89
CA ALA A 202 11.27 11.70 -1.89
C ALA A 202 12.07 11.62 -0.58
N THR A 203 11.88 10.53 0.14
CA THR A 203 12.76 10.19 1.26
C THR A 203 13.94 9.41 0.68
N PRO A 204 15.16 9.56 1.25
CA PRO A 204 16.25 8.67 0.89
C PRO A 204 15.78 7.22 1.06
N VAL A 205 16.20 6.32 0.16
CA VAL A 205 15.90 4.88 0.20
C VAL A 205 16.21 4.28 1.59
N THR A 206 17.06 4.96 2.36
CA THR A 206 17.36 4.73 3.76
C THR A 206 16.74 5.80 4.66
N SER A 207 15.71 5.46 5.44
CA SER A 207 15.66 6.01 6.80
C SER A 207 16.76 5.30 7.59
N GLN A 208 17.86 5.98 7.89
CA GLN A 208 18.82 5.49 8.89
C GLN A 208 18.23 5.66 10.28
#